data_AF-A0A8C4L5L6-F1
#
_entry.id   AF-A0A8C4L5L6-F1
#
_cell.length_a   1.000
_cell.length_b   1.000
_cell.length_c   1.000
_cell.angle_alpha   90.00
_cell.angle_beta   90.00
_cell.angle_gamma   90.00
#
_symmetry.space_group_name_H-M   'P 1'
#
loop_
_entity.id
_entity.type
_entity.pdbx_description
1 polymer ?
#
loop_
_entity_poly.entity_id
_entity_poly.type
_entity_poly.pdbx_seq_one_letter_code
_entity_poly.pdbx_strand_id
1 'polypeptide(L)'
;MALTPELYDTPASRLDSFVAQWLQPSREWKEEVLEAVRTLEQFLREQHFHGQRGLDQEVRVLKVVKVGSFGNGTVLRNTTEVELVVFLSCFHSFQEEAEYHRSVLSLMRKKLWSCQDLLDLRLEELRVAQGVPDALVFTIQTWGTAEPITVTMVPAYKALGPSGPNSRPHPEVYESLIEANGYPGNFSPSFSELQRNFVKHRPTKLKSLLRLVKHWYLQRARDIQVTVEQWGYPDLILTVNPYELIRQVKEKIRWRRGYSGVQRLSFQEPDGKRQLLSSHCSLAYYGIFSNTCICLLETISPEIQVFVMNPDGGSHAYAIDPNSSILGLKQQIEDKQGLPMRQQQLEFRGQVLQDWLGLGSYGVQDSNTLVLSKKKARGTPFLPS
;
A
#
# COMPACT_ATOMS: atom_id res chain seq x y z
N MET A 1 -19.23 13.19 -21.56
CA MET A 1 -19.10 13.18 -20.09
C MET A 1 -17.84 13.95 -19.75
N ALA A 2 -17.93 15.06 -19.02
CA ALA A 2 -16.75 15.81 -18.60
C ALA A 2 -15.92 14.91 -17.66
N LEU A 3 -14.62 14.77 -17.94
CA LEU A 3 -13.68 14.07 -17.07
C LEU A 3 -13.79 14.67 -15.67
N THR A 4 -13.95 13.83 -14.65
CA THR A 4 -13.82 14.24 -13.25
C THR A 4 -12.47 14.95 -13.08
N PRO A 5 -12.43 16.24 -12.72
CA PRO A 5 -11.18 16.94 -12.49
C PRO A 5 -10.39 16.19 -11.42
N GLU A 6 -9.07 16.12 -11.59
CA GLU A 6 -8.21 15.47 -10.61
C GLU A 6 -7.99 16.38 -9.41
N LEU A 7 -7.86 15.79 -8.23
CA LEU A 7 -7.63 16.57 -7.00
C LEU A 7 -6.34 17.41 -7.12
N TYR A 8 -5.29 16.87 -7.73
CA TYR A 8 -3.99 17.54 -7.88
C TYR A 8 -4.03 18.73 -8.86
N ASP A 9 -4.92 18.70 -9.84
CA ASP A 9 -5.12 19.82 -10.79
C ASP A 9 -6.07 20.89 -10.24
N THR A 10 -6.63 20.68 -9.05
CA THR A 10 -7.58 21.61 -8.43
C THR A 10 -6.83 22.63 -7.58
N PRO A 11 -6.86 23.94 -7.91
CA PRO A 11 -6.24 24.97 -7.09
C PRO A 11 -6.80 24.98 -5.66
N ALA A 12 -5.96 25.33 -4.68
CA ALA A 12 -6.35 25.38 -3.27
C ALA A 12 -7.63 26.20 -3.03
N SER A 13 -7.79 27.31 -3.76
CA SER A 13 -8.97 28.19 -3.70
C SER A 13 -10.28 27.54 -4.18
N ARG A 14 -10.20 26.42 -4.92
CA ARG A 14 -11.35 25.70 -5.48
C ARG A 14 -11.65 24.37 -4.78
N LEU A 15 -10.90 24.01 -3.74
CA LEU A 15 -11.07 22.72 -3.03
C LEU A 15 -12.48 22.57 -2.44
N ASP A 16 -13.10 23.65 -1.95
CA ASP A 16 -14.46 23.59 -1.46
C ASP A 16 -15.49 23.23 -2.55
N SER A 17 -15.36 23.87 -3.72
CA SER A 17 -16.17 23.54 -4.89
C SER A 17 -15.92 22.10 -5.34
N PHE A 18 -14.67 21.64 -5.28
CA PHE A 18 -14.33 20.27 -5.61
C PHE A 18 -15.02 19.26 -4.69
N VAL A 19 -14.98 19.48 -3.38
CA VAL A 19 -15.70 18.63 -2.42
C VAL A 19 -17.20 18.61 -2.70
N ALA A 20 -17.80 19.78 -2.92
CA ALA A 20 -19.25 19.88 -3.14
C ALA A 20 -19.73 19.22 -4.45
N GLN A 21 -18.96 19.37 -5.53
CA GLN A 21 -19.39 18.90 -6.87
C GLN A 21 -18.99 17.44 -7.16
N TRP A 22 -17.85 16.99 -6.61
CA TRP A 22 -17.26 15.71 -7.02
C TRP A 22 -17.19 14.68 -5.89
N LEU A 23 -17.06 15.10 -4.63
CA LEU A 23 -16.94 14.17 -3.50
C LEU A 23 -18.24 13.88 -2.78
N GLN A 24 -19.17 14.84 -2.73
CA GLN A 24 -20.45 14.61 -2.06
C GLN A 24 -21.34 13.70 -2.94
N PRO A 25 -21.96 12.66 -2.36
CA PRO A 25 -22.98 11.89 -3.07
C PRO A 25 -24.21 12.77 -3.32
N SER A 26 -24.96 12.49 -4.39
CA SER A 26 -26.26 13.13 -4.59
C SER A 26 -27.23 12.72 -3.49
N ARG A 27 -28.20 13.59 -3.23
CA ARG A 27 -29.17 13.36 -2.16
C ARG A 27 -30.07 12.18 -2.50
N GLU A 28 -30.50 12.11 -3.75
CA GLU A 28 -31.39 11.09 -4.31
C GLU A 28 -30.76 9.71 -4.18
N TRP A 29 -29.52 9.55 -4.66
CA TRP A 29 -28.78 8.29 -4.56
C TRP A 29 -28.61 7.86 -3.10
N LYS A 30 -28.26 8.78 -2.22
CA LYS A 30 -28.09 8.48 -0.79
C LYS A 30 -29.40 8.03 -0.15
N GLU A 31 -30.52 8.65 -0.49
CA GLU A 31 -31.85 8.26 0.00
C GLU A 31 -32.24 6.86 -0.47
N GLU A 32 -31.89 6.51 -1.71
CA GLU A 32 -32.11 5.20 -2.31
C GLU A 32 -31.31 4.10 -1.59
N VAL A 33 -30.01 4.31 -1.37
CA VAL A 33 -29.16 3.40 -0.58
C VAL A 33 -29.75 3.21 0.82
N LEU A 34 -30.19 4.29 1.46
CA LEU A 34 -30.75 4.24 2.80
C LEU A 34 -32.10 3.51 2.85
N GLU A 35 -32.87 3.49 1.77
CA GLU A 35 -34.11 2.71 1.68
C GLU A 35 -33.82 1.21 1.63
N ALA A 36 -32.91 0.76 0.76
CA ALA A 36 -32.50 -0.65 0.70
C ALA A 36 -31.96 -1.14 2.06
N VAL A 37 -31.16 -0.30 2.74
CA VAL A 37 -30.66 -0.59 4.09
C VAL A 37 -31.78 -0.59 5.14
N ARG A 38 -32.83 0.24 4.99
CA ARG A 38 -33.99 0.24 5.88
C ARG A 38 -34.76 -1.08 5.80
N THR A 39 -34.96 -1.63 4.60
CA THR A 39 -35.58 -2.95 4.40
C THR A 39 -34.82 -4.04 5.17
N LEU A 40 -33.49 -4.04 5.04
CA LEU A 40 -32.63 -4.96 5.79
C LEU A 40 -32.71 -4.75 7.31
N GLU A 41 -32.69 -3.49 7.78
CA GLU A 41 -32.81 -3.17 9.21
C GLU A 41 -34.17 -3.63 9.79
N GLN A 42 -35.25 -3.51 9.01
CA GLN A 42 -36.58 -3.98 9.39
C GLN A 42 -36.62 -5.51 9.48
N PHE A 43 -36.14 -6.20 8.44
CA PHE A 43 -36.03 -7.66 8.44
C PHE A 43 -35.29 -8.17 9.69
N LEU A 44 -34.11 -7.63 9.96
CA LEU A 44 -33.29 -8.06 11.11
C LEU A 44 -34.03 -7.91 12.45
N ARG A 45 -34.86 -6.88 12.61
CA ARG A 45 -35.63 -6.64 13.85
C ARG A 45 -36.83 -7.57 14.02
N GLU A 46 -37.44 -8.00 12.92
CA GLU A 46 -38.62 -8.87 12.93
C GLU A 46 -38.25 -10.36 13.05
N GLN A 47 -36.99 -10.72 12.78
CA GLN A 47 -36.52 -12.10 12.83
C GLN A 47 -36.19 -12.61 14.23
N HIS A 48 -36.60 -13.86 14.47
CA HIS A 48 -36.15 -14.67 15.59
C HIS A 48 -35.15 -15.72 15.08
N PHE A 49 -33.95 -15.71 15.66
CA PHE A 49 -32.87 -16.61 15.29
C PHE A 49 -32.83 -17.76 16.31
N HIS A 50 -33.03 -19.02 15.88
CA HIS A 50 -32.88 -20.15 16.80
C HIS A 50 -31.40 -20.44 17.02
N GLY A 51 -30.95 -20.29 18.27
CA GLY A 51 -29.57 -20.58 18.65
C GLY A 51 -29.21 -22.06 18.50
N GLN A 52 -27.94 -22.33 18.25
CA GLN A 52 -27.35 -23.67 18.29
C GLN A 52 -26.09 -23.61 19.14
N ARG A 53 -25.77 -24.71 19.85
CA ARG A 53 -24.54 -24.89 20.66
C ARG A 53 -24.36 -23.84 21.76
N GLY A 54 -25.13 -23.92 22.85
CA GLY A 54 -24.92 -23.11 24.07
C GLY A 54 -25.44 -21.66 24.01
N LEU A 55 -25.78 -21.16 22.82
CA LEU A 55 -26.52 -19.90 22.63
C LEU A 55 -27.97 -20.01 23.11
N ASP A 56 -28.57 -18.88 23.48
CA ASP A 56 -29.99 -18.77 23.83
C ASP A 56 -30.89 -19.47 22.80
N GLN A 57 -31.97 -20.10 23.28
CA GLN A 57 -32.94 -20.79 22.44
C GLN A 57 -33.59 -19.84 21.40
N GLU A 58 -33.66 -18.54 21.73
CA GLU A 58 -34.15 -17.47 20.87
C GLU A 58 -33.20 -16.27 20.92
N VAL A 59 -32.44 -16.09 19.83
CA VAL A 59 -31.54 -14.96 19.63
C VAL A 59 -32.31 -13.84 18.91
N ARG A 60 -32.31 -12.64 19.49
CA ARG A 60 -33.01 -11.45 18.96
C ARG A 60 -32.03 -10.33 18.64
N VAL A 61 -32.37 -9.51 17.66
CA VAL A 61 -31.64 -8.29 17.35
C VAL A 61 -32.11 -7.18 18.30
N LEU A 62 -31.22 -6.75 19.19
CA LEU A 62 -31.47 -5.68 20.14
C LEU A 62 -31.41 -4.31 19.47
N LYS A 63 -30.49 -4.12 18.52
CA LYS A 63 -30.25 -2.85 17.85
C LYS A 63 -29.42 -3.04 16.58
N VAL A 64 -29.70 -2.26 15.55
CA VAL A 64 -28.86 -2.14 14.35
C VAL A 64 -28.34 -0.71 14.25
N VAL A 65 -27.04 -0.56 13.99
CA VAL A 65 -26.35 0.73 13.93
C VAL A 65 -25.60 0.83 12.61
N LYS A 66 -25.95 1.83 11.79
CA LYS A 66 -25.12 2.26 10.66
C LYS A 66 -23.83 2.89 11.16
N VAL A 67 -22.70 2.35 10.73
CA VAL A 67 -21.35 2.79 11.10
C VAL A 67 -20.58 3.24 9.85
N GLY A 68 -19.27 3.43 9.96
CA GLY A 68 -18.44 3.88 8.85
C GLY A 68 -18.89 5.21 8.24
N SER A 69 -18.67 5.35 6.94
CA SER A 69 -18.92 6.58 6.18
C SER A 69 -20.39 7.02 6.22
N PHE A 70 -21.32 6.06 6.10
CA PHE A 70 -22.76 6.30 6.14
C PHE A 70 -23.23 6.70 7.53
N GLY A 71 -22.72 6.04 8.57
CA GLY A 71 -23.06 6.34 9.96
C GLY A 71 -22.57 7.70 10.43
N ASN A 72 -21.36 8.10 10.05
CA ASN A 72 -20.72 9.34 10.52
C ASN A 72 -20.92 10.55 9.59
N GLY A 73 -21.55 10.36 8.43
CA GLY A 73 -21.85 11.44 7.49
C GLY A 73 -20.64 11.91 6.69
N THR A 74 -19.71 11.01 6.37
CA THR A 74 -18.52 11.26 5.52
C THR A 74 -18.51 10.40 4.24
N VAL A 75 -19.69 9.96 3.79
CA VAL A 75 -19.87 9.25 2.50
C VAL A 75 -19.29 10.06 1.35
N LEU A 76 -18.57 9.36 0.47
CA LEU A 76 -18.08 9.87 -0.82
C LEU A 76 -18.98 9.41 -1.96
N ARG A 77 -19.01 10.16 -3.05
CA ARG A 77 -19.82 9.87 -4.25
C ARG A 77 -19.59 8.47 -4.84
N ASN A 78 -18.38 7.93 -4.73
CA ASN A 78 -18.02 6.60 -5.22
C ASN A 78 -18.02 5.51 -4.13
N THR A 79 -18.62 5.79 -2.97
CA THR A 79 -18.70 4.79 -1.89
C THR A 79 -19.74 3.75 -2.27
N THR A 80 -19.34 2.49 -2.36
CA THR A 80 -20.23 1.36 -2.67
C THR A 80 -20.43 0.43 -1.48
N GLU A 81 -20.03 0.85 -0.28
CA GLU A 81 -20.07 0.02 0.92
C GLU A 81 -20.85 0.69 2.06
N VAL A 82 -21.75 -0.08 2.68
CA VAL A 82 -22.48 0.27 3.90
C VAL A 82 -22.06 -0.70 5.01
N GLU A 83 -21.63 -0.14 6.13
CA GLU A 83 -21.23 -0.92 7.31
C GLU A 83 -22.32 -0.87 8.38
N LEU A 84 -22.69 -2.04 8.91
CA LEU A 84 -23.70 -2.24 9.93
C LEU A 84 -23.14 -3.01 11.11
N VAL A 85 -23.44 -2.55 12.33
CA VAL A 85 -23.24 -3.32 13.55
C VAL A 85 -24.59 -3.78 14.09
N VAL A 86 -24.70 -5.07 14.38
CA VAL A 86 -25.93 -5.73 14.85
C VAL A 86 -25.72 -6.22 16.27
N PHE A 87 -26.37 -5.56 17.22
CA PHE A 87 -26.34 -5.97 18.62
C PHE A 87 -27.34 -7.09 18.86
N LEU A 88 -26.87 -8.21 19.40
CA LEU A 88 -27.67 -9.43 19.59
C LEU A 88 -27.88 -9.72 21.06
N SER A 89 -29.01 -10.36 21.38
CA SER A 89 -29.38 -10.71 22.76
C SER A 89 -28.53 -11.83 23.35
N CYS A 90 -27.94 -12.68 22.49
CA CYS A 90 -27.21 -13.88 22.90
C CYS A 90 -25.76 -13.63 23.34
N PHE A 91 -25.32 -12.38 23.34
CA PHE A 91 -24.03 -12.00 23.88
C PHE A 91 -24.25 -11.23 25.17
N HIS A 92 -23.76 -11.77 26.27
CA HIS A 92 -23.84 -11.16 27.60
C HIS A 92 -22.47 -10.65 28.07
N SER A 93 -21.40 -11.02 27.37
CA SER A 93 -20.04 -10.59 27.67
C SER A 93 -19.17 -10.54 26.40
N PHE A 94 -18.01 -9.90 26.49
CA PHE A 94 -17.02 -9.91 25.41
C PHE A 94 -16.48 -11.32 25.15
N GLN A 95 -16.38 -12.15 26.19
CA GLN A 95 -15.93 -13.54 26.09
C GLN A 95 -16.92 -14.37 25.28
N GLU A 96 -18.23 -14.23 25.54
CA GLU A 96 -19.27 -14.88 24.74
C GLU A 96 -19.28 -14.39 23.29
N GLU A 97 -19.10 -13.09 23.05
CA GLU A 97 -18.94 -12.56 21.70
C GLU A 97 -17.79 -13.26 20.98
N ALA A 98 -16.60 -13.36 21.61
CA ALA A 98 -15.44 -14.03 21.01
C ALA A 98 -15.65 -15.53 20.76
N GLU A 99 -16.28 -16.25 21.70
CA GLU A 99 -16.51 -17.68 21.61
C GLU A 99 -17.52 -18.02 20.50
N TYR A 100 -18.62 -17.27 20.43
CA TYR A 100 -19.75 -17.60 19.56
C TYR A 100 -19.84 -16.77 18.27
N HIS A 101 -18.91 -15.81 18.04
CA HIS A 101 -18.93 -14.89 16.89
C HIS A 101 -19.20 -15.58 15.55
N ARG A 102 -18.43 -16.63 15.24
CA ARG A 102 -18.55 -17.38 13.97
C ARG A 102 -19.84 -18.18 13.87
N SER A 103 -20.30 -18.74 14.98
CA SER A 103 -21.57 -19.47 15.05
C SER A 103 -22.74 -18.53 14.74
N VAL A 104 -22.71 -17.32 15.30
CA VAL A 104 -23.69 -16.27 15.06
C VAL A 104 -23.64 -15.77 13.62
N LEU A 105 -22.45 -15.52 13.05
CA LEU A 105 -22.32 -15.15 11.63
C LEU A 105 -22.91 -16.23 10.70
N SER A 106 -22.68 -17.50 11.00
CA SER A 106 -23.26 -18.62 10.25
C SER A 106 -24.80 -18.67 10.35
N LEU A 107 -25.34 -18.39 11.53
CA LEU A 107 -26.78 -18.31 11.78
C LEU A 107 -27.43 -17.15 11.00
N MET A 108 -26.83 -15.96 11.08
CA MET A 108 -27.27 -14.78 10.33
C MET A 108 -27.22 -15.02 8.82
N ARG A 109 -26.14 -15.63 8.33
CA ARG A 109 -25.98 -15.98 6.91
C ARG A 109 -27.11 -16.87 6.40
N LYS A 110 -27.48 -17.91 7.15
CA LYS A 110 -28.58 -18.81 6.77
C LYS A 110 -29.92 -18.06 6.68
N LYS A 111 -30.19 -17.18 7.64
CA LYS A 111 -31.44 -16.41 7.70
C LYS A 111 -31.56 -15.37 6.60
N LEU A 112 -30.48 -14.66 6.26
CA LEU A 112 -30.49 -13.69 5.17
C LEU A 112 -30.79 -14.36 3.81
N TRP A 113 -30.31 -15.58 3.58
CA TRP A 113 -30.65 -16.37 2.38
C TRP A 113 -32.14 -16.75 2.28
N SER A 114 -32.88 -16.73 3.39
CA SER A 114 -34.31 -17.03 3.42
C SER A 114 -35.19 -15.77 3.35
N CYS A 115 -34.61 -14.58 3.26
CA CYS A 115 -35.35 -13.32 3.25
C CYS A 115 -35.82 -12.97 1.84
N GLN A 116 -37.15 -12.98 1.62
CA GLN A 116 -37.71 -12.63 0.33
C GLN A 116 -37.40 -11.18 -0.07
N ASP A 117 -37.51 -10.22 0.87
CA ASP A 117 -37.24 -8.80 0.57
C ASP A 117 -35.79 -8.56 0.11
N LEU A 118 -34.82 -9.32 0.64
CA LEU A 118 -33.42 -9.24 0.19
C LEU A 118 -33.21 -9.95 -1.15
N LEU A 119 -33.95 -11.02 -1.43
CA LEU A 119 -33.94 -11.66 -2.75
C LEU A 119 -34.52 -10.71 -3.81
N ASP A 120 -35.55 -9.94 -3.47
CA ASP A 120 -36.13 -8.91 -4.34
C ASP A 120 -35.13 -7.77 -4.60
N LEU A 121 -34.26 -7.46 -3.62
CA LEU A 121 -33.10 -6.59 -3.77
C LEU A 121 -31.89 -7.25 -4.46
N ARG A 122 -32.05 -8.43 -5.06
CA ARG A 122 -30.98 -9.21 -5.72
C ARG A 122 -29.76 -9.45 -4.85
N LEU A 123 -29.97 -10.03 -3.68
CA LEU A 123 -28.90 -10.47 -2.79
C LEU A 123 -27.89 -11.38 -3.52
N GLU A 124 -26.63 -10.96 -3.54
CA GLU A 124 -25.52 -11.67 -4.17
C GLU A 124 -24.29 -11.75 -3.24
N GLU A 125 -23.33 -12.61 -3.58
CA GLU A 125 -22.02 -12.76 -2.92
C GLU A 125 -22.00 -13.01 -1.40
N LEU A 126 -23.10 -13.46 -0.79
CA LEU A 126 -23.19 -13.62 0.67
C LEU A 126 -22.13 -14.60 1.25
N ARG A 127 -21.12 -14.04 1.92
CA ARG A 127 -19.96 -14.75 2.48
C ARG A 127 -19.52 -14.18 3.82
N VAL A 128 -18.78 -14.98 4.59
CA VAL A 128 -18.06 -14.50 5.78
C VAL A 128 -16.67 -14.05 5.34
N ALA A 129 -16.37 -12.76 5.51
CA ALA A 129 -15.06 -12.19 5.29
C ALA A 129 -14.21 -12.31 6.56
N GLN A 130 -12.99 -12.81 6.41
CA GLN A 130 -12.06 -12.92 7.53
C GLN A 130 -11.45 -11.55 7.86
N GLY A 131 -11.43 -11.18 9.14
CA GLY A 131 -11.00 -9.87 9.58
C GLY A 131 -10.90 -9.74 11.10
N VAL A 132 -10.79 -8.50 11.58
CA VAL A 132 -10.71 -8.16 13.00
C VAL A 132 -11.87 -7.20 13.34
N PRO A 133 -13.05 -7.71 13.74
CA PRO A 133 -13.46 -9.13 13.73
C PRO A 133 -13.95 -9.60 12.35
N ASP A 134 -14.23 -10.90 12.20
CA ASP A 134 -14.88 -11.46 11.01
C ASP A 134 -16.24 -10.78 10.77
N ALA A 135 -16.61 -10.59 9.50
CA ALA A 135 -17.84 -9.89 9.12
C ALA A 135 -18.62 -10.68 8.07
N LEU A 136 -19.93 -10.46 8.03
CA LEU A 136 -20.78 -10.96 6.95
C LEU A 136 -20.84 -9.91 5.84
N VAL A 137 -20.48 -10.30 4.62
CA VAL A 137 -20.39 -9.40 3.46
C VAL A 137 -21.27 -9.94 2.34
N PHE A 138 -22.08 -9.06 1.74
CA PHE A 138 -22.95 -9.38 0.61
C PHE A 138 -23.26 -8.13 -0.20
N THR A 139 -23.81 -8.30 -1.39
CA THR A 139 -24.25 -7.19 -2.25
C THR A 139 -25.78 -7.20 -2.37
N ILE A 140 -26.37 -6.00 -2.41
CA ILE A 140 -27.79 -5.77 -2.73
C ILE A 140 -27.87 -4.66 -3.78
N GLN A 141 -28.91 -4.68 -4.61
CA GLN A 141 -29.21 -3.64 -5.58
C GLN A 141 -30.21 -2.65 -5.01
N THR A 142 -30.09 -1.39 -5.41
CA THR A 142 -31.08 -0.38 -5.09
C THR A 142 -32.28 -0.42 -6.04
N TRP A 143 -33.47 -0.02 -5.57
CA TRP A 143 -34.72 -0.15 -6.32
C TRP A 143 -34.80 0.70 -7.60
N GLY A 144 -34.10 1.83 -7.67
CA GLY A 144 -34.19 2.80 -8.76
C GLY A 144 -33.10 2.61 -9.81
N THR A 145 -31.84 2.74 -9.41
CA THR A 145 -30.67 2.68 -10.31
C THR A 145 -30.15 1.26 -10.55
N ALA A 146 -30.61 0.27 -9.77
CA ALA A 146 -30.08 -1.10 -9.77
C ALA A 146 -28.55 -1.16 -9.55
N GLU A 147 -27.99 -0.15 -8.88
CA GLU A 147 -26.56 -0.13 -8.57
C GLU A 147 -26.25 -1.11 -7.42
N PRO A 148 -25.18 -1.92 -7.55
CA PRO A 148 -24.79 -2.85 -6.50
C PRO A 148 -24.13 -2.12 -5.33
N ILE A 149 -24.58 -2.44 -4.12
CA ILE A 149 -24.06 -1.92 -2.86
C ILE A 149 -23.63 -3.09 -1.99
N THR A 150 -22.36 -3.06 -1.60
CA THR A 150 -21.81 -3.99 -0.62
C THR A 150 -22.28 -3.61 0.78
N VAL A 151 -22.84 -4.56 1.50
CA VAL A 151 -23.18 -4.43 2.91
C VAL A 151 -22.24 -5.30 3.72
N THR A 152 -21.54 -4.70 4.66
CA THR A 152 -20.68 -5.37 5.64
C THR A 152 -21.38 -5.33 6.99
N MET A 153 -21.59 -6.47 7.62
CA MET A 153 -22.36 -6.62 8.84
C MET A 153 -21.57 -7.37 9.91
N VAL A 154 -21.48 -6.77 11.10
CA VAL A 154 -20.74 -7.33 12.23
C VAL A 154 -21.67 -7.50 13.43
N PRO A 155 -21.86 -8.73 13.94
CA PRO A 155 -22.58 -8.96 15.19
C PRO A 155 -21.72 -8.51 16.38
N ALA A 156 -22.33 -7.98 17.43
CA ALA A 156 -21.60 -7.42 18.57
C ALA A 156 -22.34 -7.53 19.91
N TYR A 157 -21.61 -7.60 21.01
CA TYR A 157 -22.14 -7.47 22.37
C TYR A 157 -22.55 -6.02 22.65
N LYS A 158 -23.75 -5.85 23.21
CA LYS A 158 -24.27 -4.52 23.60
C LYS A 158 -23.72 -4.08 24.97
N ALA A 159 -22.43 -3.79 25.00
CA ALA A 159 -21.72 -3.36 26.22
C ALA A 159 -22.17 -1.99 26.76
N LEU A 160 -22.78 -1.15 25.90
CA LEU A 160 -23.20 0.21 26.26
C LEU A 160 -24.70 0.26 26.54
N GLY A 161 -25.06 0.71 27.75
CA GLY A 161 -26.43 0.99 28.16
C GLY A 161 -27.04 2.20 27.44
N PRO A 162 -28.38 2.39 27.54
CA PRO A 162 -29.06 3.54 26.95
C PRO A 162 -28.54 4.83 27.60
N SER A 163 -27.68 5.54 26.88
CA SER A 163 -27.08 6.78 27.33
C SER A 163 -27.16 7.85 26.24
N GLY A 164 -27.15 9.12 26.64
CA GLY A 164 -27.21 10.24 25.72
C GLY A 164 -26.01 10.27 24.75
N PRO A 165 -26.12 10.93 23.58
CA PRO A 165 -25.00 11.08 22.66
C PRO A 165 -23.80 11.72 23.37
N ASN A 166 -22.63 11.06 23.31
CA ASN A 166 -21.36 11.50 23.90
C ASN A 166 -21.25 11.41 25.44
N SER A 167 -22.13 10.68 26.12
CA SER A 167 -21.91 10.33 27.53
C SER A 167 -20.69 9.41 27.67
N ARG A 168 -19.92 9.60 28.75
CA ARG A 168 -18.82 8.71 29.08
C ARG A 168 -19.38 7.34 29.54
N PRO A 169 -18.92 6.21 28.97
CA PRO A 169 -19.28 4.89 29.47
C PRO A 169 -18.80 4.68 30.91
N HIS A 170 -19.49 3.81 31.64
CA HIS A 170 -19.05 3.42 32.98
C HIS A 170 -17.67 2.74 32.90
N PRO A 171 -16.71 3.05 33.81
CA PRO A 171 -15.35 2.48 33.76
C PRO A 171 -15.32 0.94 33.74
N GLU A 172 -16.24 0.30 34.46
CA GLU A 172 -16.39 -1.17 34.52
C GLU A 172 -16.51 -1.81 33.12
N VAL A 173 -17.12 -1.11 32.14
CA VAL A 173 -17.23 -1.62 30.76
C VAL A 173 -15.84 -1.79 30.13
N TYR A 174 -14.92 -0.87 30.42
CA TYR A 174 -13.54 -0.96 29.93
C TYR A 174 -12.71 -1.97 30.73
N GLU A 175 -12.97 -2.12 32.02
CA GLU A 175 -12.34 -3.16 32.84
C GLU A 175 -12.72 -4.55 32.32
N SER A 176 -14.01 -4.82 32.11
CA SER A 176 -14.47 -6.10 31.52
C SER A 176 -13.92 -6.33 30.10
N LEU A 177 -13.72 -5.26 29.31
CA LEU A 177 -13.08 -5.36 28.00
C LEU A 177 -11.62 -5.81 28.10
N ILE A 178 -10.86 -5.24 29.05
CA ILE A 178 -9.45 -5.56 29.27
C ILE A 178 -9.33 -7.01 29.79
N GLU A 179 -10.18 -7.40 30.73
CA GLU A 179 -10.22 -8.75 31.30
C GLU A 179 -10.60 -9.82 30.28
N ALA A 180 -11.36 -9.47 29.24
CA ALA A 180 -11.72 -10.38 28.16
C ALA A 180 -10.54 -10.84 27.32
N ASN A 181 -9.37 -10.16 27.40
CA ASN A 181 -8.13 -10.57 26.76
C ASN A 181 -8.24 -10.92 25.25
N GLY A 182 -9.17 -10.25 24.55
CA GLY A 182 -9.35 -10.45 23.11
C GLY A 182 -8.25 -9.78 22.27
N TYR A 183 -8.12 -10.21 21.01
CA TYR A 183 -7.21 -9.57 20.07
C TYR A 183 -7.59 -8.08 19.87
N PRO A 184 -6.61 -7.14 19.83
CA PRO A 184 -6.88 -5.73 19.69
C PRO A 184 -7.79 -5.42 18.49
N GLY A 185 -8.94 -4.77 18.75
CA GLY A 185 -9.91 -4.38 17.72
C GLY A 185 -11.10 -5.33 17.55
N ASN A 186 -11.04 -6.57 18.03
CA ASN A 186 -12.14 -7.54 17.89
C ASN A 186 -13.47 -7.02 18.46
N PHE A 187 -13.42 -6.39 19.65
CA PHE A 187 -14.60 -5.86 20.33
C PHE A 187 -14.89 -4.39 20.01
N SER A 188 -14.21 -3.82 19.01
CA SER A 188 -14.48 -2.45 18.56
C SER A 188 -15.94 -2.21 18.12
N PRO A 189 -16.66 -3.19 17.52
CA PRO A 189 -18.08 -3.01 17.18
C PRO A 189 -18.98 -2.69 18.38
N SER A 190 -18.65 -3.20 19.56
CA SER A 190 -19.39 -2.95 20.81
C SER A 190 -19.35 -1.48 21.24
N PHE A 191 -18.38 -0.72 20.73
CA PHE A 191 -18.23 0.73 20.93
C PHE A 191 -18.53 1.55 19.68
N SER A 192 -19.11 0.93 18.65
CA SER A 192 -19.34 1.56 17.34
C SER A 192 -20.15 2.85 17.38
N GLU A 193 -21.08 2.98 18.34
CA GLU A 193 -21.84 4.22 18.52
C GLU A 193 -20.96 5.39 18.97
N LEU A 194 -19.98 5.15 19.85
CA LEU A 194 -19.02 6.15 20.29
C LEU A 194 -18.12 6.57 19.13
N GLN A 195 -17.58 5.60 18.38
CA GLN A 195 -16.76 5.84 17.20
C GLN A 195 -17.52 6.68 16.15
N ARG A 196 -18.77 6.30 15.86
CA ARG A 196 -19.64 7.05 14.96
C ARG A 196 -19.87 8.46 15.47
N ASN A 197 -20.26 8.61 16.72
CA ASN A 197 -20.65 9.90 17.31
C ASN A 197 -19.47 10.87 17.41
N PHE A 198 -18.25 10.36 17.61
CA PHE A 198 -17.01 11.15 17.63
C PHE A 198 -16.78 11.94 16.34
N VAL A 199 -17.19 11.39 15.20
CA VAL A 199 -17.09 12.04 13.88
C VAL A 199 -18.41 12.69 13.46
N LYS A 200 -19.56 12.06 13.75
CA LYS A 200 -20.89 12.50 13.32
C LYS A 200 -21.26 13.89 13.84
N HIS A 201 -20.88 14.23 15.07
CA HIS A 201 -21.24 15.52 15.69
C HIS A 201 -20.20 16.63 15.43
N ARG A 202 -19.36 16.47 14.40
CA ARG A 202 -18.40 17.51 13.98
C ARG A 202 -18.99 18.52 12.99
N PRO A 203 -18.45 19.75 12.93
CA PRO A 203 -18.91 20.79 11.99
C PRO A 203 -18.90 20.31 10.54
N THR A 204 -19.84 20.82 9.72
CA THR A 204 -19.98 20.44 8.30
C THR A 204 -18.68 20.65 7.52
N LYS A 205 -17.96 21.75 7.78
CA LYS A 205 -16.68 22.05 7.14
C LYS A 205 -15.60 21.00 7.47
N LEU A 206 -15.54 20.54 8.71
CA LEU A 206 -14.63 19.46 9.10
C LEU A 206 -15.01 18.14 8.40
N LYS A 207 -16.30 17.84 8.24
CA LYS A 207 -16.74 16.68 7.44
C LYS A 207 -16.37 16.81 5.96
N SER A 208 -16.37 18.03 5.39
CA SER A 208 -15.87 18.28 4.04
C SER A 208 -14.37 18.00 3.93
N LEU A 209 -13.57 18.44 4.91
CA LEU A 209 -12.15 18.11 4.98
C LEU A 209 -11.91 16.59 5.12
N LEU A 210 -12.67 15.90 5.96
CA LEU A 210 -12.58 14.45 6.10
C LEU A 210 -12.87 13.72 4.78
N ARG A 211 -13.85 14.20 3.99
CA ARG A 211 -14.09 13.67 2.64
C ARG A 211 -12.90 13.89 1.72
N LEU A 212 -12.31 15.08 1.75
CA LEU A 212 -11.14 15.41 0.93
C LEU A 212 -9.95 14.49 1.24
N VAL A 213 -9.63 14.31 2.53
CA VAL A 213 -8.55 13.43 2.99
C VAL A 213 -8.82 11.97 2.64
N LYS A 214 -10.06 11.49 2.85
CA LYS A 214 -10.45 10.13 2.47
C LYS A 214 -10.33 9.92 0.96
N HIS A 215 -10.75 10.89 0.15
CA HIS A 215 -10.61 10.82 -1.30
C HIS A 215 -9.13 10.78 -1.71
N TRP A 216 -8.29 11.64 -1.12
CA TRP A 216 -6.84 11.65 -1.33
C TRP A 216 -6.21 10.29 -0.99
N TYR A 217 -6.60 9.67 0.14
CA TYR A 217 -6.07 8.36 0.54
C TYR A 217 -6.54 7.21 -0.35
N LEU A 218 -7.82 7.20 -0.74
CA LEU A 218 -8.41 6.15 -1.60
C LEU A 218 -7.89 6.24 -3.04
N GLN A 219 -7.60 7.46 -3.51
CA GLN A 219 -6.73 7.65 -4.66
C GLN A 219 -5.29 7.33 -4.26
N ARG A 220 -4.98 6.04 -3.99
CA ARG A 220 -3.61 5.53 -3.79
C ARG A 220 -2.67 6.35 -4.67
N ALA A 221 -1.67 7.02 -4.08
CA ALA A 221 -0.91 8.07 -4.77
C ALA A 221 -0.62 7.64 -6.21
N ARG A 222 -1.33 8.28 -7.14
CA ARG A 222 -1.29 7.95 -8.56
C ARG A 222 0.15 8.08 -9.01
N ASP A 223 0.52 7.34 -10.04
CA ASP A 223 1.80 7.56 -10.66
C ASP A 223 1.84 9.00 -11.20
N ILE A 224 2.87 9.74 -10.82
CA ILE A 224 3.11 11.12 -11.22
C ILE A 224 4.06 11.15 -12.41
N GLN A 225 3.99 12.24 -13.19
CA GLN A 225 5.00 12.54 -14.19
C GLN A 225 6.14 13.32 -13.57
N VAL A 226 7.34 12.75 -13.63
CA VAL A 226 8.58 13.37 -13.21
C VAL A 226 9.37 13.73 -14.45
N THR A 227 9.54 15.03 -14.69
CA THR A 227 10.45 15.56 -15.71
C THR A 227 11.86 15.56 -15.15
N VAL A 228 12.75 14.80 -15.78
CA VAL A 228 14.16 14.71 -15.43
C VAL A 228 14.93 15.66 -16.34
N GLU A 229 15.36 16.78 -15.77
CA GLU A 229 16.16 17.79 -16.44
C GLU A 229 17.65 17.45 -16.32
N GLN A 230 18.39 17.58 -17.42
CA GLN A 230 19.84 17.48 -17.43
C GLN A 230 20.41 18.49 -18.41
N TRP A 231 21.45 19.22 -17.98
CA TRP A 231 22.11 20.18 -18.85
C TRP A 231 22.65 19.53 -20.14
N GLY A 232 22.28 20.09 -21.29
CA GLY A 232 22.74 19.62 -22.61
C GLY A 232 21.98 18.42 -23.19
N TYR A 233 20.92 17.94 -22.54
CA TYR A 233 20.08 16.82 -23.00
C TYR A 233 18.60 17.23 -23.03
N PRO A 234 17.78 16.64 -23.93
CA PRO A 234 16.33 16.86 -23.90
C PRO A 234 15.73 16.33 -22.60
N ASP A 235 14.60 16.89 -22.15
CA ASP A 235 13.93 16.43 -20.93
C ASP A 235 13.46 14.97 -21.06
N LEU A 236 13.58 14.20 -19.98
CA LEU A 236 13.03 12.84 -19.90
C LEU A 236 11.85 12.82 -18.95
N ILE A 237 10.68 12.47 -19.47
CA ILE A 237 9.47 12.32 -18.66
C ILE A 237 9.33 10.87 -18.22
N LEU A 238 9.22 10.64 -16.91
CA LEU A 238 9.01 9.33 -16.30
C LEU A 238 7.66 9.29 -15.56
N THR A 239 6.95 8.18 -15.70
CA THR A 239 5.81 7.85 -14.85
C THR A 239 6.30 7.06 -13.63
N VAL A 240 6.09 7.60 -12.44
CA VAL A 240 6.66 7.07 -11.19
C VAL A 240 5.62 7.09 -10.08
N ASN A 241 5.48 6.01 -9.34
CA ASN A 241 4.68 6.05 -8.11
C ASN A 241 5.39 6.87 -7.02
N PRO A 242 4.74 7.86 -6.36
CA PRO A 242 5.38 8.64 -5.30
C PRO A 242 5.99 7.82 -4.15
N TYR A 243 5.50 6.60 -3.92
CA TYR A 243 6.02 5.71 -2.89
C TYR A 243 7.17 4.81 -3.36
N GLU A 244 7.50 4.78 -4.65
CA GLU A 244 8.72 4.10 -5.15
C GLU A 244 9.98 4.76 -4.57
N LEU A 245 10.99 3.94 -4.33
CA LEU A 245 12.29 4.41 -3.86
C LEU A 245 13.03 5.15 -4.97
N ILE A 246 13.78 6.19 -4.61
CA ILE A 246 14.62 6.96 -5.54
C ILE A 246 15.64 6.07 -6.28
N ARG A 247 16.10 4.97 -5.67
CA ARG A 247 16.91 3.96 -6.38
C ARG A 247 16.20 3.40 -7.62
N GLN A 248 14.91 3.10 -7.50
CA GLN A 248 14.12 2.57 -8.62
C GLN A 248 13.91 3.63 -9.70
N VAL A 249 13.75 4.90 -9.31
CA VAL A 249 13.73 6.04 -10.25
C VAL A 249 15.03 6.16 -11.03
N LYS A 250 16.18 6.05 -10.36
CA LYS A 250 17.51 6.06 -11.01
C LYS A 250 17.69 4.89 -11.98
N GLU A 251 17.20 3.71 -11.62
CA GLU A 251 17.20 2.53 -12.50
C GLU A 251 16.34 2.77 -13.75
N LYS A 252 15.15 3.38 -13.62
CA LYS A 252 14.31 3.79 -14.77
C LYS A 252 15.03 4.79 -15.68
N ILE A 253 15.71 5.80 -15.11
CA ILE A 253 16.51 6.76 -15.88
C ILE A 253 17.64 6.05 -16.62
N ARG A 254 18.38 5.16 -15.93
CA ARG A 254 19.47 4.36 -16.51
C ARG A 254 18.97 3.55 -17.70
N TRP A 255 17.83 2.87 -17.57
CA TRP A 255 17.26 2.08 -18.66
C TRP A 255 16.85 2.93 -19.87
N ARG A 256 16.28 4.11 -19.64
CA ARG A 256 15.80 5.00 -20.71
C ARG A 256 16.93 5.70 -21.47
N ARG A 257 18.05 6.01 -20.81
CA ARG A 257 19.12 6.84 -21.38
C ARG A 257 20.48 6.14 -21.51
N GLY A 258 20.62 4.92 -21.01
CA GLY A 258 21.83 4.11 -21.17
C GLY A 258 23.01 4.53 -20.30
N TYR A 259 22.76 5.16 -19.13
CA TYR A 259 23.83 5.69 -18.27
C TYR A 259 24.62 4.62 -17.50
N SER A 260 25.95 4.65 -17.60
CA SER A 260 26.86 3.85 -16.79
C SER A 260 27.36 4.57 -15.53
N GLY A 261 27.27 5.90 -15.47
CA GLY A 261 27.80 6.72 -14.36
C GLY A 261 26.97 6.74 -13.08
N VAL A 262 27.49 7.45 -12.06
CA VAL A 262 26.79 7.67 -10.78
C VAL A 262 25.78 8.80 -10.95
N GLN A 263 24.50 8.49 -10.73
CA GLN A 263 23.40 9.46 -10.81
C GLN A 263 23.15 10.15 -9.48
N ARG A 264 23.21 11.49 -9.49
CA ARG A 264 22.75 12.37 -8.41
C ARG A 264 21.48 13.09 -8.85
N LEU A 265 20.39 12.81 -8.15
CA LEU A 265 19.10 13.46 -8.38
C LEU A 265 18.88 14.51 -7.31
N SER A 266 18.38 15.68 -7.71
CA SER A 266 18.02 16.76 -6.79
C SER A 266 16.67 17.35 -7.14
N PHE A 267 15.98 17.85 -6.12
CA PHE A 267 14.68 18.52 -6.25
C PHE A 267 14.74 19.88 -5.55
N GLN A 268 13.97 20.84 -6.05
CA GLN A 268 13.88 22.18 -5.48
C GLN A 268 12.48 22.75 -5.73
N GLU A 269 11.82 23.19 -4.66
CA GLU A 269 10.59 23.98 -4.76
C GLU A 269 10.93 25.43 -5.16
N PRO A 270 9.99 26.19 -5.78
CA PRO A 270 10.26 27.53 -6.31
C PRO A 270 10.96 28.50 -5.35
N ASP A 271 10.67 28.44 -4.05
CA ASP A 271 11.29 29.27 -2.99
C ASP A 271 12.13 28.44 -1.99
N GLY A 272 12.36 27.16 -2.30
CA GLY A 272 13.01 26.20 -1.41
C GLY A 272 14.52 26.09 -1.65
N LYS A 273 15.23 25.51 -0.67
CA LYS A 273 16.62 25.06 -0.87
C LYS A 273 16.62 23.78 -1.70
N ARG A 274 17.57 23.67 -2.63
CA ARG A 274 17.80 22.43 -3.39
C ARG A 274 18.20 21.30 -2.46
N GLN A 275 17.49 20.19 -2.55
CA GLN A 275 17.73 19.00 -1.75
C GLN A 275 18.15 17.82 -2.62
N LEU A 276 19.12 17.05 -2.12
CA LEU A 276 19.59 15.83 -2.78
C LEU A 276 18.64 14.67 -2.45
N LEU A 277 18.22 13.94 -3.47
CA LEU A 277 17.33 12.79 -3.32
C LEU A 277 18.16 11.54 -2.99
N SER A 278 18.09 11.10 -1.73
CA SER A 278 18.70 9.86 -1.25
C SER A 278 18.05 8.63 -1.88
N SER A 279 18.87 7.68 -2.32
CA SER A 279 18.44 6.42 -2.95
C SER A 279 17.55 5.54 -2.05
N HIS A 280 17.60 5.75 -0.73
CA HIS A 280 16.85 4.96 0.27
C HIS A 280 15.49 5.57 0.64
N CYS A 281 15.18 6.76 0.14
CA CYS A 281 13.91 7.45 0.40
C CYS A 281 12.99 7.32 -0.83
N SER A 282 11.70 7.59 -0.65
CA SER A 282 10.73 7.73 -1.75
C SER A 282 10.54 9.19 -2.15
N LEU A 283 9.87 9.47 -3.27
CA LEU A 283 9.48 10.83 -3.63
C LEU A 283 8.52 11.44 -2.59
N ALA A 284 7.60 10.63 -2.07
CA ALA A 284 6.66 10.98 -1.01
C ALA A 284 7.37 11.42 0.29
N TYR A 285 8.53 10.83 0.63
CA TYR A 285 9.33 11.27 1.78
C TYR A 285 9.75 12.74 1.67
N TYR A 286 9.97 13.23 0.45
CA TYR A 286 10.32 14.62 0.15
C TYR A 286 9.10 15.50 -0.10
N GLY A 287 7.88 15.02 0.15
CA GLY A 287 6.64 15.78 -0.10
C GLY A 287 6.23 15.85 -1.57
N ILE A 288 6.82 15.05 -2.46
CA ILE A 288 6.56 15.11 -3.90
C ILE A 288 5.38 14.19 -4.23
N PHE A 289 4.22 14.78 -4.47
CA PHE A 289 2.96 14.05 -4.77
C PHE A 289 2.27 14.48 -6.07
N SER A 290 2.84 15.44 -6.80
CA SER A 290 2.32 15.95 -8.07
C SER A 290 3.40 15.94 -9.14
N ASN A 291 3.00 16.16 -10.39
CA ASN A 291 3.95 16.28 -11.50
C ASN A 291 5.01 17.34 -11.17
N THR A 292 6.27 17.01 -11.39
CA THR A 292 7.39 17.82 -10.91
C THR A 292 8.63 17.69 -11.80
N CYS A 293 9.56 18.61 -11.63
CA CYS A 293 10.86 18.58 -12.28
C CYS A 293 11.95 18.23 -11.27
N ILE A 294 12.81 17.26 -11.60
CA ILE A 294 14.01 16.92 -10.83
C ILE A 294 15.23 17.09 -11.72
N CYS A 295 16.33 17.58 -11.16
CA CYS A 295 17.57 17.72 -11.91
C CYS A 295 18.45 16.49 -11.71
N LEU A 296 18.93 15.94 -12.81
CA LEU A 296 19.92 14.88 -12.89
C LEU A 296 21.30 15.45 -13.14
N LEU A 297 22.24 15.07 -12.27
CA LEU A 297 23.67 15.19 -12.51
C LEU A 297 24.25 13.79 -12.62
N GLU A 298 24.81 13.48 -13.79
CA GLU A 298 25.64 12.30 -13.97
C GLU A 298 27.08 12.67 -13.68
N THR A 299 27.71 11.97 -12.73
CA THR A 299 29.16 12.00 -12.59
C THR A 299 29.70 10.74 -13.22
N ILE A 300 30.36 10.91 -14.37
CA ILE A 300 31.17 9.87 -14.99
C ILE A 300 32.42 9.74 -14.11
N SER A 301 32.62 8.59 -13.49
CA SER A 301 33.93 8.27 -12.91
C SER A 301 34.90 8.20 -14.10
N PRO A 302 36.01 8.96 -14.12
CA PRO A 302 36.97 8.81 -15.21
C PRO A 302 37.39 7.34 -15.29
N GLU A 303 37.37 6.77 -16.50
CA GLU A 303 37.99 5.47 -16.74
C GLU A 303 39.42 5.53 -16.22
N ILE A 304 39.78 4.60 -15.36
CA ILE A 304 41.14 4.48 -14.88
C ILE A 304 41.91 3.58 -15.84
N GLN A 305 43.17 3.92 -16.08
CA GLN A 305 44.09 3.05 -16.78
C GLN A 305 44.77 2.14 -15.76
N VAL A 306 44.56 0.84 -15.85
CA VAL A 306 45.26 -0.15 -15.03
C VAL A 306 46.22 -0.96 -15.88
N PHE A 307 47.36 -1.31 -15.32
CA PHE A 307 48.34 -2.18 -15.96
C PHE A 307 48.19 -3.60 -15.44
N VAL A 308 48.17 -4.59 -16.32
CA VAL A 308 48.18 -6.00 -15.93
C VAL A 308 49.53 -6.58 -16.30
N MET A 309 50.29 -6.99 -15.29
CA MET A 309 51.58 -7.64 -15.43
C MET A 309 51.39 -9.14 -15.66
N ASN A 310 51.85 -9.59 -16.82
CA ASN A 310 51.78 -10.97 -17.24
C ASN A 310 52.88 -11.81 -16.56
N PRO A 311 52.72 -13.14 -16.52
CA PRO A 311 53.74 -14.05 -15.95
C PRO A 311 55.11 -14.00 -16.65
N ASP A 312 55.18 -13.49 -17.88
CA ASP A 312 56.41 -13.30 -18.64
C ASP A 312 57.15 -11.99 -18.30
N GLY A 313 56.60 -11.18 -17.39
CA GLY A 313 57.14 -9.88 -16.97
C GLY A 313 56.69 -8.70 -17.83
N GLY A 314 55.98 -8.93 -18.93
CA GLY A 314 55.39 -7.86 -19.75
C GLY A 314 54.16 -7.25 -19.08
N SER A 315 53.79 -6.00 -19.42
CA SER A 315 52.55 -5.40 -18.92
C SER A 315 51.70 -4.80 -20.04
N HIS A 316 50.38 -4.89 -19.90
CA HIS A 316 49.40 -4.34 -20.85
C HIS A 316 48.45 -3.37 -20.14
N ALA A 317 48.11 -2.28 -20.81
CA ALA A 317 47.18 -1.27 -20.29
C ALA A 317 45.71 -1.59 -20.64
N TYR A 318 44.83 -1.39 -19.67
CA TYR A 318 43.38 -1.57 -19.78
C TYR A 318 42.68 -0.32 -19.25
N ALA A 319 41.74 0.20 -20.03
CA ALA A 319 40.84 1.27 -19.59
C ALA A 319 39.60 0.60 -18.97
N ILE A 320 39.31 0.93 -17.71
CA ILE A 320 38.21 0.31 -16.96
C ILE A 320 37.57 1.29 -15.98
N ASP A 321 36.25 1.20 -15.80
CA ASP A 321 35.55 1.93 -14.74
C ASP A 321 36.01 1.40 -13.36
N PRO A 322 36.40 2.26 -12.40
CA PRO A 322 36.71 1.86 -11.02
C PRO A 322 35.63 1.00 -10.34
N ASN A 323 34.37 1.14 -10.74
CA ASN A 323 33.23 0.38 -10.22
C ASN A 323 32.96 -0.91 -10.99
N SER A 324 33.64 -1.15 -12.12
CA SER A 324 33.53 -2.41 -12.87
C SER A 324 33.98 -3.58 -12.00
N SER A 325 33.36 -4.74 -12.21
CA SER A 325 33.75 -5.98 -11.53
C SER A 325 35.10 -6.50 -12.03
N ILE A 326 35.79 -7.27 -11.19
CA ILE A 326 37.02 -7.98 -11.57
C ILE A 326 36.76 -8.94 -12.74
N LEU A 327 35.59 -9.56 -12.82
CA LEU A 327 35.19 -10.37 -13.96
C LEU A 327 35.21 -9.57 -15.29
N GLY A 328 34.76 -8.31 -15.27
CA GLY A 328 34.82 -7.43 -16.43
C GLY A 328 36.26 -7.19 -16.93
N LEU A 329 37.22 -7.00 -16.01
CA LEU A 329 38.64 -6.88 -16.37
C LEU A 329 39.18 -8.20 -16.95
N LYS A 330 38.80 -9.34 -16.36
CA LYS A 330 39.24 -10.66 -16.86
C LYS A 330 38.73 -10.96 -18.26
N GLN A 331 37.50 -10.54 -18.59
CA GLN A 331 36.97 -10.65 -19.94
C GLN A 331 37.83 -9.84 -20.92
N GLN A 332 38.18 -8.59 -20.60
CA GLN A 332 39.06 -7.80 -21.47
C GLN A 332 40.45 -8.42 -21.66
N ILE A 333 40.99 -9.06 -20.62
CA ILE A 333 42.26 -9.81 -20.71
C ILE A 333 42.10 -11.03 -21.63
N GLU A 334 40.98 -11.76 -21.56
CA GLU A 334 40.71 -12.88 -22.47
C GLU A 334 40.59 -12.38 -23.92
N ASP A 335 39.86 -11.29 -24.14
CA ASP A 335 39.66 -10.73 -25.48
C ASP A 335 40.97 -10.23 -26.11
N LYS A 336 41.87 -9.62 -25.32
CA LYS A 336 43.15 -9.10 -25.81
C LYS A 336 44.27 -10.13 -25.87
N GLN A 337 44.35 -11.04 -24.89
CA GLN A 337 45.50 -11.95 -24.71
C GLN A 337 45.15 -13.41 -24.98
N GLY A 338 43.88 -13.77 -25.17
CA GLY A 338 43.42 -15.14 -25.44
C GLY A 338 43.52 -16.09 -24.25
N LEU A 339 43.83 -15.60 -23.04
CA LEU A 339 43.92 -16.42 -21.83
C LEU A 339 42.51 -16.59 -21.24
N PRO A 340 41.95 -17.81 -21.15
CA PRO A 340 40.57 -17.98 -20.69
C PRO A 340 40.34 -17.44 -19.27
N MET A 341 39.26 -16.69 -19.03
CA MET A 341 38.93 -16.10 -17.72
C MET A 341 39.06 -17.09 -16.55
N ARG A 342 38.70 -18.37 -16.76
CA ARG A 342 38.79 -19.45 -15.77
C ARG A 342 40.22 -19.77 -15.33
N GLN A 343 41.19 -19.50 -16.19
CA GLN A 343 42.63 -19.71 -15.93
C GLN A 343 43.29 -18.46 -15.34
N GLN A 344 42.60 -17.31 -15.33
CA GLN A 344 43.14 -16.04 -14.84
C GLN A 344 42.98 -15.90 -13.32
N GLN A 345 44.05 -15.49 -12.65
CA GLN A 345 44.04 -15.04 -11.27
C GLN A 345 44.70 -13.67 -11.17
N LEU A 346 43.91 -12.67 -10.78
CA LEU A 346 44.38 -11.31 -10.58
C LEU A 346 44.68 -11.08 -9.11
N GLU A 347 45.80 -10.41 -8.85
CA GLU A 347 46.26 -10.05 -7.52
C GLU A 347 46.64 -8.58 -7.47
N PHE A 348 46.32 -7.92 -6.35
CA PHE A 348 46.75 -6.56 -6.05
C PHE A 348 47.15 -6.45 -4.58
N ARG A 349 48.34 -5.89 -4.32
CA ARG A 349 48.91 -5.71 -2.96
C ARG A 349 48.92 -7.00 -2.11
N GLY A 350 49.21 -8.15 -2.71
CA GLY A 350 49.22 -9.43 -2.00
C GLY A 350 47.85 -10.10 -1.85
N GLN A 351 46.76 -9.48 -2.34
CA GLN A 351 45.40 -9.98 -2.22
C GLN A 351 44.85 -10.49 -3.56
N VAL A 352 44.35 -11.72 -3.56
CA VAL A 352 43.65 -12.31 -4.71
C VAL A 352 42.27 -11.71 -4.86
N LEU A 353 41.98 -11.19 -6.06
CA LEU A 353 40.77 -10.45 -6.36
C LEU A 353 39.61 -11.39 -6.70
N GLN A 354 38.42 -11.09 -6.16
CA GLN A 354 37.20 -11.88 -6.35
C GLN A 354 36.37 -11.34 -7.52
N ASP A 355 35.85 -12.25 -8.33
CA ASP A 355 35.24 -11.94 -9.64
C ASP A 355 34.06 -10.94 -9.55
N TRP A 356 33.24 -11.03 -8.50
CA TRP A 356 32.03 -10.21 -8.33
C TRP A 356 32.26 -8.85 -7.64
N LEU A 357 33.44 -8.60 -7.09
CA LEU A 357 33.76 -7.33 -6.44
C LEU A 357 34.31 -6.32 -7.45
N GLY A 358 34.12 -5.02 -7.17
CA GLY A 358 34.62 -3.94 -8.02
C GLY A 358 36.09 -3.58 -7.75
N LEU A 359 36.80 -3.03 -8.74
CA LEU A 359 38.21 -2.62 -8.58
C LEU A 359 38.42 -1.62 -7.41
N GLY A 360 37.52 -0.66 -7.26
CA GLY A 360 37.58 0.34 -6.20
C GLY A 360 37.43 -0.24 -4.79
N SER A 361 36.80 -1.41 -4.63
CA SER A 361 36.70 -2.09 -3.34
C SER A 361 38.05 -2.57 -2.80
N TYR A 362 39.03 -2.78 -3.69
CA TYR A 362 40.41 -3.15 -3.37
C TYR A 362 41.35 -1.94 -3.31
N GLY A 363 40.83 -0.72 -3.47
CA GLY A 363 41.62 0.50 -3.52
C GLY A 363 42.51 0.61 -4.76
N VAL A 364 42.14 -0.05 -5.86
CA VAL A 364 42.83 0.11 -7.15
C VAL A 364 42.54 1.50 -7.69
N GLN A 365 43.59 2.24 -8.02
CA GLN A 365 43.53 3.59 -8.57
C GLN A 365 44.10 3.64 -9.99
N ASP A 366 44.02 4.81 -10.60
CA ASP A 366 44.66 5.05 -11.89
C ASP A 366 46.15 4.72 -11.87
N SER A 367 46.63 4.19 -13.00
CA SER A 367 48.00 3.78 -13.26
C SER A 367 48.54 2.69 -12.31
N ASN A 368 47.67 1.97 -11.60
CA ASN A 368 48.07 0.85 -10.73
C ASN A 368 48.29 -0.44 -11.53
N THR A 369 49.21 -1.27 -11.03
CA THR A 369 49.57 -2.55 -11.66
C THR A 369 48.99 -3.74 -10.88
N LEU A 370 48.21 -4.58 -11.56
CA LEU A 370 47.72 -5.86 -11.09
C LEU A 370 48.62 -6.98 -11.61
N VAL A 371 48.81 -8.03 -10.83
CA VAL A 371 49.59 -9.21 -11.24
C VAL A 371 48.64 -10.29 -11.74
N LEU A 372 48.87 -10.76 -12.96
CA LEU A 372 48.15 -11.87 -13.57
C LEU A 372 48.96 -13.16 -13.41
N SER A 373 48.36 -14.17 -12.80
CA SER A 373 48.90 -15.52 -12.71
C SER A 373 47.98 -16.55 -13.35
N LYS A 374 48.56 -17.63 -13.88
CA LYS A 374 47.83 -18.71 -14.55
C LYS A 374 47.54 -19.84 -13.56
N LYS A 375 46.26 -20.14 -13.34
CA LYS A 375 45.85 -21.34 -12.58
C LYS A 375 46.13 -22.59 -13.43
N LYS A 376 46.81 -23.60 -12.87
CA LYS A 376 46.92 -24.92 -13.50
C LYS A 376 45.52 -25.55 -13.57
N ALA A 377 45.09 -25.94 -14.76
CA ALA A 377 43.88 -26.74 -14.92
C ALA A 377 44.07 -28.05 -14.13
N ARG A 378 43.15 -28.36 -13.21
CA ARG A 378 43.02 -29.72 -12.69
C ARG A 378 42.66 -30.60 -13.89
N GLY A 379 43.58 -31.47 -14.31
CA GLY A 379 43.33 -32.44 -15.37
C GLY A 379 42.16 -33.34 -14.96
N THR A 380 41.11 -33.34 -15.78
CA THR A 380 40.16 -34.44 -15.83
C THR A 380 40.91 -35.70 -16.27
N PRO A 381 40.83 -36.84 -15.54
CA PRO A 381 41.38 -38.09 -16.03
C PRO A 381 40.61 -38.50 -17.28
N PHE A 382 41.34 -38.70 -18.38
CA PHE A 382 40.83 -39.37 -19.56
C PHE A 382 40.42 -40.81 -19.19
N LEU A 383 39.19 -41.20 -19.48
CA LEU A 383 38.82 -42.61 -19.62
C LEU A 383 39.11 -43.02 -21.07
N PRO A 384 39.85 -44.12 -21.33
CA PRO A 384 40.04 -44.62 -22.67
C PRO A 384 38.79 -45.35 -23.18
N SER A 385 38.73 -45.38 -24.51
CA SER A 385 37.66 -45.78 -25.45
C SER A 385 36.81 -47.00 -25.10
#